data_AF-A0A6N6WNY8-F1
#
_entry.id   AF-A0A6N6WNY8-F1
#
_cell.length_a   1.000
_cell.length_b   1.000
_cell.length_c   1.000
_cell.angle_alpha   90.00
_cell.angle_beta   90.00
_cell.angle_gamma   90.00
#
_symmetry.space_group_name_H-M   'P 1'
#
loop_
_entity.id
_entity.type
_entity.pdbx_description
1 polymer ?
#
loop_
_entity_poly.entity_id
_entity_poly.type
_entity_poly.pdbx_seq_one_letter_code
_entity_poly.pdbx_strand_id
1 'polypeptide(L)'
;MRYSWNLTSTDLTDLVQLRLQPVPVLPIIFVPGIMGSNLKSKPSGRDKGTAVWRLNDVAGSGKPLGLAKEMIFKKAGERQAALNPSTTVVDNEGALPSRPAGSIRSQAEYMARGWG
;
A
#
# COMPACT_ATOMS: atom_id res chain seq x y z
N MET A 1 -33.42 4.28 7.84
CA MET A 1 -33.08 5.17 8.97
C MET A 1 -33.39 6.61 8.56
N ARG A 2 -34.37 7.26 9.20
CA ARG A 2 -34.63 8.71 9.04
C ARG A 2 -33.89 9.43 10.17
N TYR A 3 -32.97 10.34 9.82
CA TYR A 3 -32.32 11.21 10.81
C TYR A 3 -33.20 12.45 10.99
N SER A 4 -33.74 12.68 12.19
CA SER A 4 -34.38 13.94 12.55
C SER A 4 -33.31 14.86 13.15
N TRP A 5 -32.76 15.75 12.34
CA TRP A 5 -31.95 16.84 12.85
C TRP A 5 -32.89 17.87 13.48
N ASN A 6 -33.22 17.70 14.76
CA ASN A 6 -33.87 18.75 15.53
C ASN A 6 -32.78 19.75 15.91
N LEU A 7 -32.89 20.98 15.40
CA LEU A 7 -32.04 22.06 15.84
C LEU A 7 -32.34 22.35 17.31
N THR A 8 -31.32 22.28 18.16
CA THR A 8 -31.40 22.66 19.57
C THR A 8 -31.58 24.18 19.66
N SER A 9 -32.47 24.65 20.56
CA SER A 9 -32.72 26.09 20.73
C SER A 9 -31.44 26.86 21.02
N THR A 10 -31.30 28.05 20.43
CA THR A 10 -30.19 28.99 20.67
C THR A 10 -30.20 29.60 22.07
N ASP A 11 -31.30 29.44 22.80
CA ASP A 11 -31.49 30.01 24.14
C ASP A 11 -30.84 29.17 25.25
N LEU A 12 -30.32 27.98 24.90
CA LEU A 12 -29.63 27.09 25.84
C LEU A 12 -28.20 27.59 26.10
N THR A 13 -27.96 28.08 27.32
CA THR A 13 -26.65 28.56 27.80
C THR A 13 -25.93 27.55 28.70
N ASP A 14 -26.56 26.41 28.97
CA ASP A 14 -26.00 25.33 29.79
C ASP A 14 -24.93 24.52 29.04
N LEU A 15 -24.09 23.82 29.80
CA LEU A 15 -23.01 22.98 29.25
C LEU A 15 -23.61 21.75 28.52
N VAL A 16 -23.52 21.72 27.19
CA VAL A 16 -24.06 20.63 26.37
C VAL A 16 -22.97 19.64 25.96
N GLN A 17 -23.23 18.34 26.12
CA GLN A 17 -22.39 17.28 25.58
C GLN A 17 -22.89 16.85 24.19
N LEU A 18 -22.14 17.16 23.14
CA LEU A 18 -22.36 16.63 21.80
C LEU A 18 -21.76 15.23 21.67
N ARG A 19 -22.61 14.20 21.62
CA ARG A 19 -22.18 12.82 21.37
C ARG A 19 -22.20 12.53 19.88
N LEU A 20 -21.03 12.60 19.24
CA LEU A 20 -20.85 12.15 17.88
C LEU A 20 -20.84 10.61 17.85
N GLN A 21 -21.69 10.03 17.01
CA GLN A 21 -21.63 8.59 16.76
C GLN A 21 -20.35 8.26 15.97
N PRO A 22 -19.76 7.06 16.15
CA PRO A 22 -18.64 6.62 15.34
C PRO A 22 -19.02 6.69 13.86
N VAL A 23 -18.14 7.24 13.03
CA VAL A 23 -18.34 7.23 11.59
C VAL A 23 -18.27 5.78 11.12
N PRO A 24 -19.32 5.22 10.50
CA PRO A 24 -19.25 3.86 9.96
C PRO A 24 -18.26 3.85 8.79
N VAL A 25 -17.21 3.04 8.92
CA VAL A 25 -16.18 2.87 7.88
C VAL A 25 -16.37 1.51 7.22
N LEU A 26 -16.52 1.50 5.89
CA LEU A 26 -16.51 0.28 5.08
C LEU A 26 -15.12 0.14 4.41
N PRO A 27 -14.25 -0.77 4.87
CA PRO A 27 -12.95 -0.96 4.24
C PRO A 27 -13.08 -1.61 2.86
N ILE A 28 -12.41 -1.03 1.87
CA ILE A 28 -12.26 -1.62 0.53
C ILE A 28 -10.89 -2.30 0.48
N ILE A 29 -10.87 -3.61 0.25
CA ILE A 29 -9.65 -4.40 0.14
C ILE A 29 -9.34 -4.61 -1.33
N PHE A 30 -8.21 -4.08 -1.79
CA PHE A 30 -7.70 -4.33 -3.12
C PHE A 30 -6.76 -5.54 -3.09
N VAL A 31 -7.05 -6.55 -3.89
CA VAL A 31 -6.20 -7.75 -4.05
C VAL A 31 -5.58 -7.72 -5.44
N PRO A 32 -4.24 -7.63 -5.55
CA PRO A 32 -3.57 -7.60 -6.85
C PRO A 32 -3.62 -8.96 -7.55
N GLY A 33 -3.40 -8.95 -8.88
CA GLY A 33 -3.40 -10.13 -9.73
C GLY A 33 -2.04 -10.80 -9.92
N ILE A 34 -1.93 -11.54 -11.02
CA ILE A 34 -0.72 -12.30 -11.40
C ILE A 34 0.50 -11.38 -11.43
N MET A 35 1.52 -11.72 -10.64
CA MET A 35 2.79 -10.96 -10.51
C MET A 35 2.62 -9.48 -10.11
N GLY A 36 1.48 -9.12 -9.49
CA GLY A 36 1.12 -7.74 -9.17
C GLY A 36 1.62 -7.21 -7.83
N SER A 37 2.14 -8.07 -6.94
CA SER A 37 2.70 -7.67 -5.64
C SER A 37 4.22 -7.63 -5.68
N ASN A 38 4.82 -6.66 -5.00
CA ASN A 38 6.27 -6.63 -4.81
C ASN A 38 6.70 -7.72 -3.81
N LEU A 39 7.87 -8.32 -4.04
CA LEU A 39 8.46 -9.39 -3.23
C LEU A 39 9.90 -9.06 -2.85
N LYS A 40 10.24 -9.34 -1.60
CA LYS A 40 11.61 -9.36 -1.08
C LYS A 40 11.92 -10.68 -0.43
N SER A 41 13.20 -10.98 -0.30
CA SER A 41 13.66 -12.13 0.47
C SER A 41 13.34 -11.98 1.96
N LYS A 42 13.11 -13.12 2.62
CA LYS A 42 12.89 -13.18 4.06
C LYS A 42 14.06 -12.59 4.84
N PRO A 43 13.81 -12.06 6.06
CA PRO A 43 14.85 -11.46 6.92
C PRO A 43 15.85 -12.48 7.50
N SER A 44 15.88 -13.72 7.01
CA SER A 44 16.78 -14.80 7.40
C SER A 44 17.61 -15.27 6.20
N GLY A 45 18.94 -15.20 6.28
CA GLY A 45 19.85 -15.64 5.20
C GLY A 45 20.96 -14.62 4.90
N ARG A 46 21.65 -14.79 3.76
CA ARG A 46 22.65 -13.83 3.25
C ARG A 46 22.02 -12.63 2.55
N ASP A 47 20.94 -12.86 1.82
CA ASP A 47 20.25 -11.83 1.04
C ASP A 47 19.09 -11.24 1.84
N LYS A 48 19.30 -10.73 3.06
CA LYS A 48 18.18 -10.32 3.93
C LYS A 48 17.47 -9.08 3.38
N GLY A 49 16.16 -9.19 3.15
CA GLY A 49 15.32 -8.04 2.77
C GLY A 49 15.64 -7.45 1.40
N THR A 50 16.39 -8.16 0.57
CA THR A 50 16.70 -7.74 -0.80
C THR A 50 15.45 -7.85 -1.67
N ALA A 51 15.15 -6.79 -2.43
CA ALA A 51 14.07 -6.81 -3.41
C ALA A 51 14.35 -7.89 -4.47
N VAL A 52 13.40 -8.81 -4.65
CA VAL A 52 13.49 -9.90 -5.64
C VAL A 52 12.60 -9.61 -6.83
N TRP A 53 11.42 -9.06 -6.57
CA TRP A 53 10.44 -8.65 -7.57
C TRP A 53 9.87 -7.32 -7.15
N ARG A 54 10.40 -6.20 -7.65
CA ARG A 54 9.93 -4.88 -7.28
C ARG A 54 9.80 -3.97 -8.50
N LEU A 55 8.60 -3.43 -8.71
CA LEU A 55 8.28 -2.52 -9.80
C LEU A 55 8.57 -1.07 -9.38
N ASN A 56 9.85 -0.74 -9.13
CA ASN A 56 10.23 0.61 -8.69
C ASN A 56 10.36 1.62 -9.82
N ASP A 57 10.70 1.15 -11.02
CA ASP A 57 11.16 2.02 -12.10
C ASP A 57 9.99 2.42 -13.01
N VAL A 58 9.10 3.27 -12.49
CA VAL A 58 8.11 4.00 -13.29
C VAL A 58 8.64 5.42 -13.55
N ALA A 59 9.88 5.53 -14.06
CA ALA A 59 10.43 6.79 -14.49
C ALA A 59 9.66 7.30 -15.71
N GLY A 60 8.64 8.15 -15.49
CA GLY A 60 8.01 9.05 -16.47
C GLY A 60 7.36 8.45 -17.72
N SER A 61 7.49 7.16 -18.01
CA SER A 61 7.11 6.55 -19.30
C SER A 61 6.45 5.16 -19.18
N GLY A 62 5.99 4.78 -17.99
CA GLY A 62 5.10 3.62 -17.83
C GLY A 62 5.71 2.25 -18.15
N LYS A 63 7.04 2.11 -18.18
CA LYS A 63 7.72 0.82 -18.45
C LYS A 63 8.66 0.45 -17.31
N PRO A 64 8.52 -0.74 -16.69
CA PRO A 64 9.38 -1.21 -15.60
C PRO A 64 10.75 -1.67 -16.12
N LEU A 65 11.58 -0.71 -16.53
CA LEU A 65 12.85 -0.97 -17.21
C LEU A 65 13.90 -1.59 -16.27
N GLY A 66 13.93 -1.23 -14.98
CA GLY A 66 14.87 -1.76 -14.00
C GLY A 66 14.70 -3.26 -13.74
N LEU A 67 13.48 -3.70 -13.43
CA LEU A 67 13.17 -5.10 -13.11
C LEU A 67 13.37 -6.03 -14.31
N ALA A 68 12.93 -5.60 -15.50
CA ALA A 68 13.12 -6.38 -16.71
C ALA A 68 14.61 -6.57 -17.04
N LYS A 69 15.42 -5.50 -16.93
CA LYS A 69 16.88 -5.60 -17.13
C LYS A 69 17.52 -6.52 -16.09
N GLU A 70 17.23 -6.32 -14.81
CA GLU A 70 17.83 -7.12 -13.73
C GLU A 70 17.50 -8.61 -13.87
N MET A 71 16.25 -8.93 -14.23
CA MET A 71 15.85 -10.32 -14.44
C MET A 71 16.46 -10.89 -15.72
N ILE A 72 16.56 -10.14 -16.81
CA ILE A 72 17.18 -10.60 -18.07
C ILE A 72 18.65 -11.01 -17.85
N PHE A 73 19.40 -10.27 -17.05
CA PHE A 73 20.82 -10.57 -16.81
C PHE A 73 21.06 -11.70 -15.79
N LYS A 74 20.09 -12.04 -14.94
CA LYS A 74 20.20 -13.18 -14.00
C LYS A 74 20.13 -14.52 -14.73
N LYS A 75 20.91 -15.50 -14.28
CA LYS A 75 20.86 -16.88 -14.82
C LYS A 75 19.59 -17.60 -14.37
N ALA A 76 19.20 -18.65 -15.10
CA ALA A 76 17.99 -19.41 -14.78
C ALA A 76 17.95 -19.96 -13.34
N GLY A 77 19.07 -20.53 -12.86
CA GLY A 77 19.17 -21.04 -11.49
C GLY A 77 19.07 -19.95 -10.42
N GLU A 78 19.63 -18.77 -10.68
CA GLU A 78 19.55 -17.61 -9.77
C GLU A 78 18.12 -17.08 -9.67
N ARG A 79 17.39 -17.02 -10.80
CA ARG A 79 15.97 -16.63 -10.82
C ARG A 79 15.10 -17.62 -10.04
N GLN A 80 15.34 -18.92 -10.22
CA GLN A 80 14.58 -19.96 -9.52
C GLN A 80 14.83 -19.92 -8.01
N ALA A 81 16.08 -19.71 -7.59
CA ALA A 81 16.43 -19.59 -6.17
C ALA A 81 15.84 -18.32 -5.53
N ALA A 82 15.85 -17.20 -6.26
CA ALA A 82 15.35 -15.93 -5.76
C ALA A 82 13.82 -15.90 -5.65
N LEU A 83 13.09 -16.37 -6.67
CA LEU A 83 11.62 -16.39 -6.71
C LEU A 83 11.00 -17.61 -6.02
N ASN A 84 11.64 -18.12 -4.98
CA ASN A 84 11.11 -19.25 -4.22
C ASN A 84 10.04 -18.78 -3.20
N PRO A 85 8.81 -19.31 -3.25
CA PRO A 85 7.73 -18.90 -2.33
C PRO A 85 8.07 -19.13 -0.85
N SER A 86 8.90 -20.12 -0.56
CA SER A 86 9.30 -20.44 0.82
C SER A 86 10.30 -19.44 1.42
N THR A 87 11.01 -18.67 0.58
CA THR A 87 12.07 -17.73 1.00
C THR A 87 11.73 -16.28 0.72
N THR A 88 10.57 -16.00 0.12
CA THR A 88 10.11 -14.64 -0.22
C THR A 88 8.94 -14.19 0.67
N VAL A 89 8.76 -12.88 0.78
CA VAL A 89 7.67 -12.21 1.49
C VAL A 89 7.21 -10.98 0.70
N VAL A 90 6.00 -10.52 0.97
CA VAL A 90 5.49 -9.26 0.40
C VAL A 90 6.37 -8.10 0.83
N ASP A 91 6.65 -7.23 -0.13
CA ASP A 91 7.45 -6.05 0.03
C ASP A 91 6.58 -4.80 -0.11
N ASN A 92 6.60 -3.94 0.89
CA ASN A 92 5.78 -2.73 1.00
C ASN A 92 6.55 -1.43 0.71
N GLU A 93 7.79 -1.55 0.23
CA GLU A 93 8.72 -0.45 -0.03
C GLU A 93 8.83 -0.13 -1.54
N GLY A 94 7.82 -0.47 -2.33
CA GLY A 94 7.75 -0.12 -3.74
C GLY A 94 7.47 1.36 -3.98
N ALA A 95 7.42 1.73 -5.25
CA ALA A 95 7.15 3.09 -5.66
C ALA A 95 5.74 3.54 -5.26
N LEU A 96 5.65 4.76 -4.72
CA LEU A 96 4.39 5.37 -4.31
C LEU A 96 4.05 6.57 -5.19
N PRO A 97 2.76 6.92 -5.33
CA PRO A 97 2.37 8.14 -6.04
C PRO A 97 3.02 9.39 -5.42
N SER A 98 3.68 10.19 -6.26
CA SER A 98 4.29 11.46 -5.83
C SER A 98 3.27 12.58 -5.62
N ARG A 99 2.08 12.45 -6.24
CA ARG A 99 0.97 13.39 -6.09
C ARG A 99 -0.15 12.76 -5.27
N PRO A 100 -0.76 13.51 -4.34
CA PRO A 100 -1.96 13.08 -3.64
C PRO A 100 -3.07 12.66 -4.62
N ALA A 101 -3.77 11.58 -4.29
CA ALA A 101 -4.94 11.10 -5.03
C ALA A 101 -6.09 10.80 -4.05
N GLY A 102 -7.28 11.31 -4.38
CA GLY A 102 -8.47 11.12 -3.57
C GLY A 102 -8.34 11.74 -2.17
N SER A 103 -8.59 10.94 -1.13
CA SER A 103 -8.56 11.36 0.28
C SER A 103 -7.19 11.25 0.95
N ILE A 104 -6.17 10.77 0.23
CA ILE A 104 -4.84 10.48 0.79
C ILE A 104 -3.97 11.74 0.68
N ARG A 105 -3.42 12.19 1.80
CA ARG A 105 -2.69 13.48 1.85
C ARG A 105 -1.18 13.33 2.00
N SER A 106 -0.70 12.17 2.40
CA SER A 106 0.72 11.93 2.67
C SER A 106 1.20 10.57 2.18
N GLN A 107 2.51 10.46 1.92
CA GLN A 107 3.16 9.20 1.54
C GLN A 107 3.07 8.14 2.65
N ALA A 108 3.08 8.58 3.91
CA ALA A 108 2.90 7.70 5.07
C ALA A 108 1.52 7.02 5.07
N GLU A 109 0.46 7.72 4.66
CA GLU A 109 -0.87 7.12 4.52
C GLU A 109 -0.96 6.09 3.40
N TYR A 110 -0.22 6.27 2.31
CA TYR A 110 -0.11 5.25 1.26
C TYR A 110 0.59 3.99 1.77
N MET A 111 1.70 4.14 2.49
CA MET A 111 2.41 3.02 3.11
C MET A 111 1.53 2.29 4.14
N ALA A 112 0.81 3.05 4.98
CA ALA A 112 -0.10 2.48 5.97
C ALA A 112 -1.24 1.67 5.33
N ARG A 113 -1.62 1.98 4.08
CA ARG A 113 -2.61 1.23 3.30
C ARG A 113 -2.01 0.11 2.43
N GLY A 114 -0.69 -0.09 2.44
CA GLY A 114 -0.03 -1.14 1.65
C GLY A 114 -0.04 -0.87 0.15
N TRP A 115 0.05 0.38 -0.28
CA TRP A 115 0.11 0.76 -1.70
C TRP A 115 1.51 0.65 -2.34
N GLY A 116 2.52 0.36 -1.52
CA GLY A 116 3.90 0.13 -1.94
C GLY A 116 4.17 -1.32 -2.29
#